data_AF-A0A8J7YKU8-F1
#
_entry.id   AF-A0A8J7YKU8-F1
#
_cell.length_a   1.000
_cell.length_b   1.000
_cell.length_c   1.000
_cell.angle_alpha   90.00
_cell.angle_beta   90.00
_cell.angle_gamma   90.00
#
_symmetry.space_group_name_H-M   'P 1'
#
loop_
_entity.id
_entity.type
_entity.pdbx_description
1 polymer ?
#
loop_
_entity_poly.entity_id
_entity_poly.type
_entity_poly.pdbx_seq_one_letter_code
_entity_poly.pdbx_strand_id
1 'polypeptide(L)'
;MIPFPPVEGELRARQVAVAPDGTTYVVPSGMHERLREAAAPERTDSDPKVALALAGWLCLQTDGMTDRINVDAPDAYTDGEPIRAFARAHEAGSVAVALHPSGEVLRSTEPERFEFGW
;
A
#
# COMPACT_ATOMS: atom_id res chain seq x y z
N MET A 1 5.80 18.36 -0.30
CA MET A 1 4.41 18.31 -0.80
C MET A 1 4.27 17.03 -1.61
N ILE A 2 3.19 16.27 -1.41
CA ILE A 2 2.96 15.03 -2.16
C ILE A 2 2.45 15.38 -3.56
N PRO A 3 3.08 14.89 -4.64
CA PRO A 3 2.79 15.32 -6.01
C PRO A 3 1.65 14.53 -6.65
N PHE A 4 0.70 14.05 -5.85
CA PHE A 4 -0.41 13.21 -6.29
C PHE A 4 -1.72 13.69 -5.67
N PRO A 5 -2.85 13.52 -6.37
CA PRO A 5 -4.14 13.90 -5.82
C PRO A 5 -4.52 12.97 -4.67
N PRO A 6 -5.12 13.49 -3.58
CA PRO A 6 -5.73 12.66 -2.57
C PRO A 6 -6.90 11.87 -3.18
N VAL A 7 -7.22 10.72 -2.59
CA VAL A 7 -8.42 9.96 -2.95
C VAL A 7 -9.64 10.60 -2.28
N GLU A 8 -10.68 10.84 -3.07
CA GLU A 8 -12.01 11.21 -2.58
C GLU A 8 -12.95 10.01 -2.77
N GLY A 9 -13.53 9.50 -1.69
CA GLY A 9 -14.45 8.36 -1.73
C GLY A 9 -13.75 7.00 -1.83
N GLU A 10 -14.24 6.13 -2.71
CA GLU A 10 -13.75 4.74 -2.82
C GLU A 10 -12.35 4.65 -3.44
N LEU A 11 -11.55 3.70 -2.94
CA LEU A 11 -10.18 3.44 -3.42
C LEU A 11 -10.15 2.66 -4.75
N ARG A 12 -10.71 3.23 -5.82
CA ARG A 12 -10.84 2.54 -7.14
C ARG A 12 -9.58 2.61 -8.01
N ALA A 13 -8.63 3.47 -7.66
CA ALA A 13 -7.39 3.56 -8.40
C ALA A 13 -6.57 2.27 -8.20
N ARG A 14 -6.02 1.71 -9.28
CA ARG A 14 -5.28 0.44 -9.23
C ARG A 14 -4.07 0.44 -8.28
N GLN A 15 -3.57 1.62 -7.96
CA GLN A 15 -2.42 1.84 -7.09
C GLN A 15 -2.71 3.07 -6.23
N VAL A 16 -2.65 2.90 -4.92
CA VAL A 16 -2.80 3.97 -3.94
C VAL A 16 -1.71 3.86 -2.88
N ALA A 17 -1.36 5.00 -2.28
CA ALA A 17 -0.46 5.03 -1.14
C ALA A 17 -1.11 5.80 0.02
N VAL A 18 -1.03 5.24 1.22
CA VAL A 18 -1.52 5.84 2.46
C VAL A 18 -0.34 6.41 3.21
N ALA A 19 -0.37 7.72 3.46
CA ALA A 19 0.61 8.43 4.24
C ALA A 19 0.51 8.05 5.73
N PRO A 20 1.57 8.31 6.53
CA PRO A 20 1.55 8.07 7.98
C PRO A 20 0.43 8.81 8.73
N ASP A 21 -0.07 9.92 8.18
CA ASP A 21 -1.20 10.67 8.75
C ASP A 21 -2.58 10.14 8.32
N GLY A 22 -2.63 9.06 7.53
CA GLY A 22 -3.83 8.44 7.00
C GLY A 22 -4.31 9.00 5.65
N THR A 23 -3.68 10.06 5.12
CA THR A 23 -4.07 10.60 3.81
C THR A 23 -3.76 9.60 2.70
N THR A 24 -4.76 9.25 1.90
CA THR A 24 -4.57 8.32 0.77
C THR A 24 -4.41 9.09 -0.53
N TYR A 25 -3.45 8.68 -1.36
CA TYR A 25 -3.13 9.31 -2.64
C TYR A 25 -3.25 8.33 -3.80
N VAL A 26 -3.71 8.80 -4.95
CA VAL A 26 -3.68 8.03 -6.20
C VAL A 26 -2.26 8.03 -6.77
N VAL A 27 -1.64 6.87 -6.88
CA VAL A 27 -0.28 6.73 -7.43
C VAL A 27 -0.38 6.05 -8.78
N PRO A 28 -0.15 6.73 -9.92
CA PRO A 28 -0.20 6.07 -11.22
C PRO A 28 0.87 4.97 -11.34
N SER A 29 0.61 3.98 -12.21
CA SER A 29 1.57 2.92 -12.47
C SER A 29 2.94 3.47 -12.89
N GLY A 30 4.01 2.95 -12.29
CA GLY A 30 5.38 3.41 -12.52
C GLY A 30 5.77 4.71 -11.81
N MET A 31 4.89 5.34 -11.02
CA MET A 31 5.15 6.64 -10.38
C MET A 31 5.56 6.56 -8.89
N HIS A 32 5.81 5.37 -8.35
CA HIS A 32 6.26 5.23 -6.96
C HIS A 32 7.62 5.90 -6.71
N GLU A 33 8.49 5.98 -7.72
CA GLU A 33 9.76 6.72 -7.64
C GLU A 33 9.53 8.20 -7.30
N ARG A 34 8.58 8.84 -7.99
CA ARG A 34 8.24 10.24 -7.75
C ARG A 34 7.57 10.45 -6.39
N LEU A 35 6.82 9.46 -5.89
CA LEU A 35 6.29 9.49 -4.53
C LEU A 35 7.41 9.39 -3.50
N ARG A 36 8.32 8.42 -3.67
CA ARG A 36 9.51 8.25 -2.83
C ARG A 36 10.35 9.53 -2.79
N GLU A 37 10.64 10.16 -3.93
CA GLU A 37 11.37 11.44 -3.98
C GLU A 37 10.73 12.53 -3.11
N ALA A 38 9.41 12.58 -3.06
CA ALA A 38 8.69 13.60 -2.30
C ALA A 38 8.50 13.27 -0.81
N ALA A 39 8.40 11.97 -0.48
CA ALA A 39 7.98 11.50 0.84
C ALA A 39 9.09 10.84 1.67
N ALA A 40 10.13 10.31 1.01
CA ALA A 40 11.28 9.65 1.61
C ALA A 40 12.57 9.92 0.79
N PRO A 41 12.93 11.21 0.54
CA PRO A 41 14.05 11.59 -0.33
C PRO A 41 15.41 11.02 0.12
N GLU A 42 15.57 10.77 1.42
CA GLU A 42 16.79 10.23 2.03
C GLU A 42 17.03 8.75 1.72
N ARG A 43 16.05 8.03 1.16
CA ARG A 43 16.14 6.59 0.86
C ARG A 43 16.27 6.36 -0.65
N THR A 44 17.48 6.24 -1.14
CA THR A 44 17.78 6.16 -2.60
C THR A 44 18.29 4.80 -3.06
N ASP A 45 18.64 3.91 -2.13
CA ASP A 45 19.27 2.60 -2.38
C ASP A 45 18.27 1.43 -2.39
N SER A 46 16.99 1.70 -2.15
CA SER A 46 15.93 0.72 -1.98
C SER A 46 14.88 0.83 -3.09
N ASP A 47 14.15 -0.27 -3.35
CA ASP A 47 12.93 -0.19 -4.17
C ASP A 47 11.99 0.91 -3.62
N PRO A 48 11.33 1.71 -4.48
CA PRO A 48 10.54 2.84 -4.02
C PRO A 48 9.45 2.49 -3.00
N LYS A 49 8.82 1.32 -3.11
CA LYS A 49 7.79 0.89 -2.16
C LYS A 49 8.40 0.45 -0.83
N VAL A 50 9.55 -0.20 -0.87
CA VAL A 50 10.33 -0.55 0.34
C VAL A 50 10.76 0.73 1.06
N ALA A 51 11.29 1.71 0.33
CA ALA A 51 11.65 3.02 0.89
C ALA A 51 10.44 3.72 1.54
N LEU A 52 9.29 3.71 0.87
CA LEU A 52 8.04 4.28 1.39
C LEU A 52 7.56 3.54 2.65
N ALA A 53 7.52 2.20 2.64
CA ALA A 53 7.16 1.39 3.79
C ALA A 53 8.05 1.68 5.00
N LEU A 54 9.36 1.77 4.79
CA LEU A 54 10.30 2.10 5.85
C LEU A 54 10.22 3.58 6.29
N ALA A 55 9.52 4.43 5.56
CA ALA A 55 9.14 5.79 5.93
C ALA A 55 7.71 5.88 6.53
N GLY A 56 7.07 4.73 6.80
CA GLY A 56 5.76 4.66 7.45
C GLY A 56 4.56 4.61 6.50
N TRP A 57 4.78 4.54 5.18
CA TRP A 57 3.70 4.54 4.19
C TRP A 57 3.19 3.13 3.89
N LEU A 58 1.91 3.02 3.58
CA LEU A 58 1.30 1.80 3.04
C LEU A 58 1.12 1.94 1.52
N CYS A 59 1.63 1.01 0.72
CA CYS A 59 1.41 1.00 -0.74
C CYS A 59 0.50 -0.17 -1.13
N LEU A 60 -0.67 0.09 -1.70
CA LEU A 60 -1.63 -0.93 -2.14
C LEU A 60 -1.72 -0.94 -3.67
N GLN A 61 -1.76 -2.14 -4.26
CA GLN A 61 -1.86 -2.30 -5.71
C GLN A 61 -2.66 -3.53 -6.12
N THR A 62 -3.39 -3.42 -7.22
CA THR A 62 -3.88 -4.56 -8.02
C THR A 62 -3.21 -4.55 -9.39
N ASP A 63 -2.90 -5.74 -9.92
CA ASP A 63 -2.35 -5.89 -11.28
C ASP A 63 -3.46 -5.96 -12.35
N GLY A 64 -4.73 -6.07 -11.94
CA GLY A 64 -5.89 -6.22 -12.84
C GLY A 64 -5.91 -7.53 -13.63
N MET A 65 -4.98 -8.45 -13.36
CA MET A 65 -4.87 -9.78 -13.99
C MET A 65 -5.27 -10.88 -13.01
N THR A 66 -5.07 -10.63 -11.72
CA THR A 66 -5.46 -11.50 -10.61
C THR A 66 -6.47 -10.78 -9.73
N ASP A 67 -7.25 -11.56 -8.98
CA ASP A 67 -8.12 -11.07 -7.90
C ASP A 67 -7.33 -10.74 -6.63
N ARG A 68 -6.01 -10.57 -6.74
CA ARG A 68 -5.11 -10.34 -5.61
C ARG A 68 -4.73 -8.87 -5.51
N ILE A 69 -4.73 -8.36 -4.29
CA ILE A 69 -4.05 -7.11 -3.96
C ILE A 69 -2.68 -7.42 -3.34
N ASN A 70 -1.67 -6.65 -3.75
CA ASN A 70 -0.34 -6.70 -3.14
C ASN A 70 -0.14 -5.43 -2.32
N VAL A 71 0.46 -5.58 -1.16
CA VAL A 71 0.65 -4.49 -0.21
C VAL A 71 2.09 -4.49 0.27
N ASP A 72 2.72 -3.32 0.28
CA ASP A 72 3.98 -3.08 0.97
C ASP A 72 3.69 -2.22 2.20
N ALA A 73 4.09 -2.69 3.38
CA ALA A 73 3.76 -2.06 4.66
C ALA A 73 4.96 -2.02 5.62
N PRO A 74 5.02 -1.06 6.55
CA PRO A 74 5.94 -1.11 7.68
C PRO A 74 5.61 -2.28 8.61
N ASP A 75 6.62 -2.89 9.24
CA ASP A 75 6.43 -3.94 10.26
C ASP A 75 5.52 -3.48 11.41
N ALA A 76 5.60 -2.21 11.77
CA ALA A 76 4.81 -1.62 12.86
C ALA A 76 3.37 -1.25 12.45
N TYR A 77 2.97 -1.49 11.19
CA TYR A 77 1.65 -1.14 10.71
C TYR A 77 0.62 -2.19 11.13
N THR A 78 -0.40 -1.77 11.87
CA THR A 78 -1.39 -2.68 12.46
C THR A 78 -2.82 -2.41 11.99
N ASP A 79 -3.07 -1.32 11.26
CA ASP A 79 -4.41 -0.97 10.82
C ASP A 79 -4.78 -1.72 9.53
N GLY A 80 -5.64 -2.73 9.63
CA GLY A 80 -6.14 -3.45 8.46
C GLY A 80 -7.16 -2.68 7.61
N GLU A 81 -7.67 -1.53 8.06
CA GLU A 81 -8.79 -0.84 7.40
C GLU A 81 -8.51 -0.49 5.92
N PRO A 82 -7.36 0.12 5.56
CA PRO A 82 -7.10 0.49 4.18
C PRO A 82 -7.03 -0.72 3.26
N ILE A 83 -6.50 -1.85 3.74
CA ILE A 83 -6.42 -3.11 3.01
C ILE A 83 -7.83 -3.64 2.75
N ARG A 84 -8.69 -3.66 3.78
CA ARG A 84 -10.08 -4.11 3.64
C ARG A 84 -10.89 -3.20 2.73
N ALA A 85 -10.70 -1.88 2.80
CA ALA A 85 -11.37 -0.90 1.94
C ALA A 85 -10.95 -1.07 0.48
N PHE A 86 -9.64 -1.23 0.23
CA PHE A 86 -9.11 -1.46 -1.10
C PHE A 86 -9.57 -2.80 -1.68
N ALA A 87 -9.59 -3.86 -0.86
CA ALA A 87 -10.11 -5.16 -1.25
C ALA A 87 -11.56 -5.11 -1.72
N ARG A 88 -12.44 -4.43 -0.95
CA ARG A 88 -13.85 -4.23 -1.31
C ARG A 88 -14.00 -3.45 -2.61
N ALA A 89 -13.25 -2.36 -2.78
CA ALA A 89 -13.31 -1.53 -3.98
C ALA A 89 -12.88 -2.25 -5.27
N HIS A 90 -12.11 -3.34 -5.13
CA HIS A 90 -11.56 -4.12 -6.22
C HIS A 90 -12.09 -5.56 -6.30
N GLU A 91 -13.08 -5.93 -5.48
CA GLU A 91 -13.63 -7.29 -5.39
C GLU A 91 -12.51 -8.35 -5.27
N ALA A 92 -11.50 -8.06 -4.44
CA ALA A 92 -10.32 -8.90 -4.33
C ALA A 92 -10.63 -10.24 -3.63
N GLY A 93 -10.18 -11.35 -4.21
CA GLY A 93 -10.25 -12.69 -3.63
C GLY A 93 -9.05 -13.04 -2.75
N SER A 94 -7.95 -12.28 -2.81
CA SER A 94 -6.80 -12.50 -1.93
C SER A 94 -5.94 -11.26 -1.68
N VAL A 95 -5.11 -11.32 -0.63
CA VAL A 95 -4.10 -10.31 -0.31
C VAL A 95 -2.76 -10.95 0.02
N ALA A 96 -1.68 -10.30 -0.42
CA ALA A 96 -0.34 -10.53 0.07
C ALA A 96 0.24 -9.20 0.60
N VAL A 97 0.67 -9.19 1.86
CA VAL A 97 1.29 -8.03 2.52
C VAL A 97 2.75 -8.34 2.80
N ALA A 98 3.66 -7.65 2.13
CA ALA A 98 5.08 -7.66 2.44
C ALA A 98 5.38 -6.61 3.53
N LEU A 99 5.92 -7.08 4.66
CA LEU A 99 6.30 -6.26 5.80
C LEU A 99 7.78 -5.88 5.72
N HIS A 100 8.09 -4.62 6.02
CA HIS A 100 9.44 -4.09 5.97
C HIS A 100 9.84 -3.44 7.31
N PRO A 101 11.09 -3.64 7.78
CA PRO A 101 12.19 -4.32 7.11
C PRO A 101 12.24 -5.85 7.26
N SER A 102 11.33 -6.48 8.02
CA SER A 102 11.41 -7.92 8.33
C SER A 102 11.48 -8.83 7.10
N GLY A 103 10.85 -8.43 5.99
CA GLY A 103 10.66 -9.26 4.81
C GLY A 103 9.59 -10.34 5.00
N GLU A 104 8.86 -10.32 6.11
CA GLU A 104 7.74 -11.22 6.34
C GLU A 104 6.64 -10.96 5.30
N VAL A 105 5.95 -12.02 4.87
CA VAL A 105 4.82 -11.89 3.94
C VAL A 105 3.58 -12.57 4.51
N LEU A 106 2.63 -11.73 4.94
CA LEU A 106 1.30 -12.16 5.37
C LEU A 106 0.43 -12.44 4.14
N ARG A 107 -0.40 -13.48 4.20
CA ARG A 107 -1.31 -13.87 3.11
C ARG A 107 -2.68 -14.23 3.65
N SER A 108 -3.73 -13.86 2.91
CA SER A 108 -5.11 -14.24 3.23
C SER A 108 -5.93 -14.40 1.95
N THR A 109 -6.88 -15.33 1.99
CA THR A 109 -7.94 -15.52 0.98
C THR A 109 -9.26 -14.85 1.38
N GLU A 110 -9.26 -14.09 2.47
CA GLU A 110 -10.40 -13.29 2.95
C GLU A 110 -9.94 -11.84 3.17
N PRO A 111 -9.56 -11.10 2.11
CA PRO A 111 -8.93 -9.78 2.25
C PRO A 111 -9.86 -8.73 2.86
N GLU A 112 -11.18 -8.87 2.73
CA GLU A 112 -12.17 -8.00 3.37
C GLU A 112 -12.24 -8.16 4.89
N ARG A 113 -11.67 -9.23 5.43
CA ARG A 113 -11.54 -9.53 6.87
C ARG A 113 -10.08 -9.52 7.31
N PHE A 114 -9.18 -8.97 6.49
CA PHE A 114 -7.76 -8.96 6.80
C PHE A 114 -7.50 -8.23 8.13
N GLU A 115 -6.68 -8.87 8.95
CA GLU A 115 -6.13 -8.36 10.20
C GLU A 115 -4.63 -8.64 10.19
N PHE A 116 -3.86 -7.69 10.70
CA PHE A 116 -2.47 -7.96 11.08
C PHE A 116 -2.51 -8.88 12.31
N GLY A 117 -1.74 -9.97 12.29
CA GLY A 117 -1.83 -11.04 13.30
C GLY A 117 -1.73 -10.53 14.74
N TRP A 118 -2.43 -11.23 15.64
CA TRP A 118 -2.32 -11.10 17.09
C TRP A 118 -1.37 -12.17 17.64
#